data_AF-A0A496N2V9-F1
#
_entry.id   AF-A0A496N2V9-F1
#
_cell.length_a   1.000
_cell.length_b   1.000
_cell.length_c   1.000
_cell.angle_alpha   90.00
_cell.angle_beta   90.00
_cell.angle_gamma   90.00
#
_symmetry.space_group_name_H-M   'P 1'
#
loop_
_entity.id
_entity.type
_entity.pdbx_description
1 polymer ?
#
loop_
_entity_poly.entity_id
_entity_poly.type
_entity_poly.pdbx_seq_one_letter_code
_entity_poly.pdbx_strand_id
1 'polypeptide(L)'
;LTFVAAILSVVGYSLNDSIVVFDRVRENFSKIRRVSSQEVIDISLSQTLSRTLMTSITTLFVVAALFWFGGPSIHSFSLALLIGIGFGTYSSIYIAIGVALELGLDREHMNKPVVEKEGANTESFIDY
;
A
#
# COMPACT_ATOMS: atom_id res chain seq x y z
N LEU A 1 -22.87 15.30 -11.44
CA LEU A 1 -21.51 15.03 -11.99
C LEU A 1 -20.43 15.12 -10.90
N THR A 2 -20.37 16.20 -10.13
CA THR A 2 -19.37 16.43 -9.07
C THR A 2 -19.32 15.33 -8.00
N PHE A 3 -20.47 14.76 -7.62
CA PHE A 3 -20.52 13.68 -6.62
C PHE A 3 -19.81 12.38 -7.06
N VAL A 4 -20.04 11.92 -8.30
CA VAL A 4 -19.39 10.71 -8.84
C VAL A 4 -17.89 10.93 -8.98
N ALA A 5 -17.48 12.12 -9.43
CA ALA A 5 -16.06 12.49 -9.48
C ALA A 5 -15.41 12.42 -8.10
N ALA A 6 -16.09 12.92 -7.05
CA ALA A 6 -15.57 12.83 -5.68
C ALA A 6 -15.38 11.38 -5.23
N ILE A 7 -16.36 10.50 -5.47
CA ILE A 7 -16.25 9.07 -5.10
C ILE A 7 -15.07 8.42 -5.81
N LEU A 8 -14.94 8.61 -7.13
CA LEU A 8 -13.84 8.04 -7.91
C LEU A 8 -12.48 8.53 -7.41
N SER A 9 -12.38 9.82 -7.06
CA SER A 9 -11.16 10.40 -6.48
C SER A 9 -10.83 9.81 -5.11
N VAL A 10 -11.83 9.63 -4.23
CA VAL A 10 -11.64 9.03 -2.90
C VAL A 10 -11.16 7.58 -3.02
N VAL A 11 -11.80 6.79 -3.89
CA VAL A 11 -11.40 5.39 -4.12
C VAL A 11 -9.96 5.33 -4.64
N GLY A 12 -9.61 6.16 -5.61
CA GLY A 12 -8.24 6.23 -6.13
C GLY A 12 -7.21 6.59 -5.06
N TYR A 13 -7.55 7.54 -4.17
CA TYR A 13 -6.66 7.97 -3.09
C TYR A 13 -6.46 6.87 -2.03
N SER A 14 -7.54 6.21 -1.61
CA SER A 14 -7.48 5.14 -0.61
C SER A 14 -6.74 3.90 -1.13
N LEU A 15 -6.91 3.57 -2.41
CA LEU A 15 -6.20 2.45 -3.04
C LEU A 15 -4.72 2.74 -3.21
N ASN A 16 -4.33 3.99 -3.52
CA ASN A 16 -2.93 4.39 -3.61
C ASN A 16 -2.16 4.05 -2.33
N ASP A 17 -2.70 4.43 -1.17
CA ASP A 17 -2.03 4.18 0.10
C ASP A 17 -1.95 2.68 0.42
N SER A 18 -3.03 1.94 0.14
CA SER A 18 -3.07 0.50 0.36
C SER A 18 -2.03 -0.24 -0.48
N ILE A 19 -1.91 0.10 -1.78
CA ILE A 19 -0.95 -0.53 -2.70
C ILE A 19 0.49 -0.32 -2.23
N VAL A 20 0.84 0.89 -1.80
CA VAL A 20 2.21 1.21 -1.33
C VAL A 20 2.56 0.39 -0.10
N VAL A 21 1.63 0.25 0.85
CA VAL A 21 1.88 -0.54 2.07
C VAL A 21 2.00 -2.03 1.74
N PHE A 22 1.07 -2.58 0.97
CA PHE A 22 1.08 -4.00 0.61
C PHE A 22 2.30 -4.38 -0.24
N ASP A 23 2.71 -3.52 -1.18
CA ASP A 23 3.90 -3.76 -1.98
C ASP A 23 5.16 -3.77 -1.11
N ARG A 24 5.26 -2.85 -0.14
CA ARG A 24 6.41 -2.81 0.76
C ARG A 24 6.48 -4.01 1.68
N VAL A 25 5.35 -4.44 2.21
CA VAL A 25 5.24 -5.68 2.99
C VAL A 25 5.77 -6.85 2.14
N ARG A 26 5.28 -7.00 0.91
CA ARG A 26 5.72 -8.05 -0.01
C ARG A 26 7.23 -8.00 -0.30
N GLU A 27 7.76 -6.81 -0.55
CA GLU A 27 9.17 -6.59 -0.82
C GLU A 27 10.06 -6.99 0.37
N ASN A 28 9.68 -6.56 1.58
CA ASN A 28 10.45 -6.84 2.79
C ASN A 28 10.37 -8.32 3.21
N PHE A 29 9.26 -9.01 2.96
CA PHE A 29 9.19 -10.46 3.15
C PHE A 29 10.20 -11.21 2.27
N SER A 30 10.47 -10.73 1.06
CA SER A 30 11.48 -11.33 0.18
C SER A 30 12.92 -10.98 0.58
N LYS A 31 13.14 -9.79 1.15
CA LYS A 31 14.49 -9.29 1.50
C LYS A 31 14.96 -9.73 2.90
N ILE A 32 14.05 -9.79 3.87
CA ILE A 32 14.39 -10.01 5.29
C ILE A 32 14.09 -11.46 5.68
N ARG A 33 15.12 -12.31 5.58
CA ARG A 33 15.01 -13.78 5.77
C ARG A 33 15.16 -14.29 7.21
N ARG A 34 15.51 -13.43 8.18
CA ARG A 34 15.91 -13.87 9.54
C ARG A 34 15.03 -13.38 10.69
N VAL A 35 14.07 -12.49 10.44
CA VAL A 35 13.18 -11.94 11.48
C VAL A 35 11.80 -12.56 11.44
N SER A 36 10.99 -12.40 12.48
CA SER A 36 9.61 -12.92 12.49
C SER A 36 8.74 -12.20 11.45
N SER A 37 7.66 -12.83 11.00
CA SER A 37 6.73 -12.20 10.04
C SER A 37 6.16 -10.88 10.59
N GLN A 38 5.83 -10.85 11.88
CA GLN A 38 5.38 -9.63 12.57
C GLN A 38 6.42 -8.51 12.50
N GLU A 39 7.71 -8.84 12.65
CA GLU A 39 8.78 -7.85 12.61
C GLU A 39 9.03 -7.34 11.17
N VAL A 40 8.91 -8.20 10.15
CA VAL A 40 8.94 -7.75 8.75
C VAL A 40 7.82 -6.76 8.48
N ILE A 41 6.62 -7.03 8.98
CA ILE A 41 5.44 -6.19 8.83
C ILE A 41 5.66 -4.84 9.51
N ASP A 42 6.12 -4.85 10.76
CA ASP A 42 6.37 -3.62 11.54
C ASP A 42 7.43 -2.72 10.86
N ILE A 43 8.51 -3.33 10.37
CA ILE A 43 9.55 -2.64 9.58
C ILE A 43 8.93 -2.04 8.30
N SER A 44 8.08 -2.80 7.60
CA SER A 44 7.43 -2.35 6.36
C SER A 44 6.47 -1.19 6.61
N LEU A 45 5.70 -1.27 7.68
CA LEU A 45 4.77 -0.24 8.07
C LEU A 45 5.52 1.04 8.44
N SER A 46 6.53 0.94 9.30
CA SER A 46 7.36 2.10 9.70
C SER A 46 8.02 2.79 8.49
N GLN A 47 8.46 2.03 7.48
CA GLN A 47 9.05 2.58 6.26
C GLN A 47 8.04 3.29 5.36
N THR A 48 6.79 2.82 5.31
CA THR A 48 5.74 3.40 4.47
C THR A 48 4.97 4.52 5.16
N LEU A 49 4.86 4.48 6.49
CA LEU A 49 4.09 5.42 7.31
C LEU A 49 4.47 6.87 7.04
N SER A 50 5.76 7.20 7.03
CA SER A 50 6.20 8.58 6.75
C SER A 50 5.79 9.06 5.36
N ARG A 51 5.82 8.18 4.35
CA ARG A 51 5.44 8.52 2.98
C ARG A 51 3.92 8.69 2.84
N THR A 52 3.15 7.74 3.37
CA THR A 52 1.67 7.77 3.30
C THR A 52 1.10 8.92 4.11
N LEU A 53 1.65 9.19 5.31
CA LEU A 53 1.24 10.34 6.11
C LEU A 53 1.62 11.66 5.43
N MET A 54 2.84 11.80 4.92
CA MET A 54 3.26 13.06 4.29
C MET A 54 2.41 13.37 3.05
N THR A 55 2.10 12.37 2.23
CA THR A 55 1.23 12.54 1.06
C THR A 55 -0.21 12.86 1.48
N SER A 56 -0.77 12.12 2.44
CA SER A 56 -2.14 12.32 2.95
C SER A 56 -2.35 13.66 3.65
N ILE A 57 -1.40 14.10 4.48
CA ILE A 57 -1.49 15.40 5.15
C ILE A 57 -1.41 16.53 4.12
N THR A 58 -0.52 16.43 3.14
CA THR A 58 -0.39 17.46 2.10
C THR A 58 -1.66 17.59 1.27
N THR A 59 -2.30 16.47 0.91
CA THR A 59 -3.57 16.51 0.15
C THR A 59 -4.74 16.98 1.00
N LEU A 60 -4.83 16.53 2.26
CA LEU A 60 -5.83 17.03 3.21
C LEU A 60 -5.71 18.53 3.41
N PHE A 61 -4.49 19.08 3.45
CA PHE A 61 -4.28 20.52 3.53
C PHE A 61 -4.85 21.27 2.31
N VAL A 62 -4.59 20.77 1.10
CA VAL A 62 -5.15 21.34 -0.13
C VAL A 62 -6.67 21.22 -0.18
N VAL A 63 -7.22 20.07 0.19
CA VAL A 63 -8.67 19.82 0.18
C VAL A 63 -9.37 20.65 1.26
N ALA A 64 -8.75 20.84 2.42
CA ALA A 64 -9.24 21.76 3.44
C ALA A 64 -9.27 23.20 2.88
N ALA A 65 -8.21 23.68 2.25
CA ALA A 65 -8.23 24.99 1.60
C ALA A 65 -9.36 25.09 0.56
N LEU A 66 -9.61 24.06 -0.25
CA LEU A 66 -10.75 24.02 -1.18
C LEU A 66 -12.12 24.02 -0.47
N PHE A 67 -12.23 23.44 0.72
CA PHE A 67 -13.46 23.44 1.50
C PHE A 67 -13.80 24.82 2.04
N TRP A 68 -12.81 25.52 2.61
CA TRP A 68 -13.00 26.86 3.19
C TRP A 68 -13.00 27.99 2.15
N PHE A 69 -12.15 27.91 1.12
CA PHE A 69 -11.94 29.01 0.15
C PHE A 69 -12.51 28.72 -1.25
N GLY A 70 -12.99 27.50 -1.53
CA GLY A 70 -13.40 27.09 -2.87
C GLY A 70 -14.77 27.57 -3.34
N GLY A 71 -15.63 28.04 -2.43
CA GLY A 71 -16.97 28.53 -2.75
C GLY A 71 -18.04 27.42 -2.96
N PRO A 72 -19.30 27.80 -3.24
CA PRO A 72 -20.45 26.90 -3.14
C PRO A 72 -20.43 25.73 -4.13
N SER A 73 -19.91 25.96 -5.34
CA SER A 73 -19.94 24.97 -6.44
C SER A 73 -19.09 23.74 -6.17
N ILE A 74 -18.03 23.85 -5.36
CA ILE A 74 -17.11 22.74 -5.04
C ILE A 74 -17.16 22.34 -3.57
N HIS A 75 -18.00 22.97 -2.75
CA HIS A 75 -18.08 22.71 -1.31
C HIS A 75 -18.45 21.26 -0.98
N SER A 76 -19.49 20.72 -1.64
CA SER A 76 -19.88 19.31 -1.45
C SER A 76 -18.83 18.33 -1.99
N PHE A 77 -18.07 18.74 -3.02
CA PHE A 77 -16.99 17.95 -3.58
C PHE A 77 -15.79 17.88 -2.64
N SER A 78 -15.33 19.02 -2.13
CA SER A 78 -14.23 19.10 -1.17
C SER A 78 -14.58 18.45 0.17
N LEU A 79 -15.84 18.54 0.62
CA LEU A 79 -16.31 17.81 1.80
C LEU A 79 -16.21 16.29 1.61
N ALA A 80 -16.64 15.78 0.45
CA ALA A 80 -16.55 14.35 0.14
C ALA A 80 -15.10 13.88 0.05
N LEU A 81 -14.20 14.67 -0.54
CA LEU A 81 -12.76 14.39 -0.54
C LEU A 81 -12.17 14.42 0.87
N LEU A 82 -12.53 15.40 1.70
CA LEU A 82 -12.00 15.55 3.05
C LEU A 82 -12.31 14.33 3.92
N ILE A 83 -13.58 13.91 3.90
CA ILE A 83 -14.05 12.71 4.60
C ILE A 83 -13.38 11.48 4.01
N GLY A 84 -13.42 11.32 2.69
CA GLY A 84 -12.93 10.11 2.03
C GLY A 84 -11.43 9.90 2.19
N ILE A 85 -10.62 10.94 2.06
CA ILE A 85 -9.17 10.87 2.28
C ILE A 85 -8.88 10.61 3.75
N GLY A 86 -9.54 11.31 4.68
CA GLY A 86 -9.33 11.13 6.12
C GLY A 86 -9.57 9.69 6.57
N PHE A 87 -10.73 9.12 6.20
CA PHE A 87 -11.02 7.71 6.51
C PHE A 87 -10.18 6.74 5.69
N GLY A 88 -9.87 7.07 4.43
CA GLY A 88 -9.03 6.25 3.54
C GLY A 88 -7.63 6.02 4.10
N THR A 89 -6.93 7.09 4.47
CA THR A 89 -5.59 7.03 5.06
C THR A 89 -5.58 6.31 6.40
N TYR A 90 -6.58 6.53 7.25
CA TYR A 90 -6.70 5.79 8.51
C TYR A 90 -6.93 4.30 8.25
N SER A 91 -7.85 3.96 7.36
CA SER A 91 -8.20 2.56 7.07
C SER A 91 -7.06 1.79 6.42
N SER A 92 -6.30 2.39 5.50
CA SER A 92 -5.22 1.70 4.79
C SER A 92 -4.10 1.26 5.74
N ILE A 93 -3.75 2.09 6.72
CA ILE A 93 -2.74 1.78 7.74
C ILE A 93 -3.24 0.67 8.67
N TYR A 94 -4.48 0.77 9.17
CA TYR A 94 -5.02 -0.22 10.11
C TYR A 94 -5.34 -1.57 9.46
N ILE A 95 -5.88 -1.57 8.24
CA ILE A 95 -6.13 -2.81 7.49
C ILE A 95 -4.80 -3.48 7.15
N ALA A 96 -3.76 -2.71 6.81
CA ALA A 96 -2.43 -3.29 6.61
C ALA A 96 -1.91 -3.99 7.87
N ILE A 97 -2.05 -3.39 9.06
CA ILE A 97 -1.68 -4.02 10.34
C ILE A 97 -2.54 -5.28 10.60
N GLY A 98 -3.86 -5.18 10.43
CA GLY A 98 -4.81 -6.26 10.70
C GLY A 98 -4.57 -7.48 9.81
N VAL A 99 -4.50 -7.27 8.49
CA VAL A 99 -4.22 -8.34 7.51
C VAL A 99 -2.86 -8.98 7.77
N ALA A 100 -1.88 -8.16 8.15
CA ALA A 100 -0.55 -8.64 8.44
C ALA A 100 -0.46 -9.50 9.72
N LEU A 101 -1.28 -9.21 10.73
CA LEU A 101 -1.39 -10.01 11.95
C LEU A 101 -2.26 -11.28 11.75
N GLU A 102 -3.37 -11.17 11.01
CA GLU A 102 -4.31 -12.27 10.80
C GLU A 102 -3.80 -13.33 9.82
N LEU A 103 -3.04 -12.93 8.79
CA LEU A 103 -2.57 -13.88 7.77
C LEU A 103 -1.52 -14.87 8.29
N GLY A 104 -1.01 -14.70 9.51
CA GLY A 104 -0.06 -15.64 10.13
C GLY A 104 1.05 -16.04 9.15
N LEU A 105 1.52 -15.07 8.36
CA LEU A 105 2.19 -15.29 7.08
C LEU A 105 3.43 -16.16 7.29
N ASP A 106 3.28 -17.46 7.03
CA ASP A 106 4.39 -18.39 7.09
C ASP A 106 5.17 -18.34 5.77
N ARG A 107 6.49 -18.40 5.87
CA ARG A 107 7.43 -18.14 4.76
C ARG A 107 7.19 -19.03 3.54
N GLU A 108 6.57 -20.18 3.75
CA GLU A 108 6.30 -21.18 2.71
C GLU A 108 5.32 -20.68 1.63
N HIS A 109 4.37 -19.80 1.96
CA HIS A 109 3.37 -19.30 0.99
C HIS A 109 3.90 -18.23 0.03
N MET A 110 5.10 -17.70 0.29
CA MET A 110 5.70 -16.60 -0.48
C MET A 110 6.92 -17.04 -1.30
N ASN A 111 7.38 -18.28 -1.12
CA ASN A 111 8.35 -18.87 -2.03
C ASN A 111 7.64 -19.15 -3.35
N LYS A 112 8.03 -18.42 -4.41
CA LYS A 112 7.73 -18.87 -5.78
C LYS A 112 8.19 -20.33 -5.87
N PRO A 113 7.38 -21.26 -6.42
CA PRO A 113 7.87 -22.61 -6.67
C PRO A 113 9.17 -22.44 -7.45
N VAL A 114 10.24 -23.05 -6.94
CA VAL A 114 11.49 -23.14 -7.68
C VAL A 114 11.11 -23.84 -8.97
N VAL A 115 10.95 -23.07 -10.06
CA VAL A 115 10.85 -23.65 -11.39
C VAL A 115 12.21 -24.28 -11.61
N GLU A 116 12.29 -25.57 -11.35
CA GLU A 116 13.42 -26.41 -11.68
C GLU A 116 13.63 -26.21 -13.18
N LYS A 117 14.67 -25.44 -13.53
CA LYS A 117 15.11 -25.35 -14.92
C LYS A 117 15.71 -26.72 -15.25
N GLU A 118 14.91 -27.61 -15.79
CA GLU A 118 15.26 -28.94 -16.34
C GLU A 118 16.24 -28.87 -17.54
N GLY A 119 17.29 -28.05 -17.49
CA GLY A 119 18.19 -27.92 -18.65
C GLY A 119 19.63 -27.49 -18.39
N ALA A 120 20.03 -27.18 -17.16
CA ALA A 120 21.37 -26.62 -16.90
C ALA A 120 22.49 -27.67 -16.66
N ASN A 121 22.24 -28.97 -16.88
CA ASN A 121 23.22 -30.05 -16.67
C ASN A 121 23.65 -30.80 -17.94
N THR A 122 23.47 -30.23 -19.14
CA THR A 122 23.94 -30.86 -20.39
C THR A 122 25.18 -30.19 -20.99
N GLU A 123 25.53 -28.95 -20.63
CA GLU A 123 26.64 -28.24 -21.26
C GLU A 123 28.03 -28.52 -20.65
N SER A 124 28.15 -29.34 -19.60
CA SER A 124 29.44 -29.68 -18.98
C SER A 124 30.08 -30.98 -19.49
N PHE A 125 29.50 -31.64 -20.51
CA PHE A 125 29.95 -32.96 -20.99
C PHE A 125 30.58 -32.95 -22.39
N ILE A 126 30.79 -31.78 -22.99
CA ILE A 126 31.47 -31.67 -24.30
C ILE A 126 32.63 -30.69 -24.18
N ASP A 127 33.69 -31.13 -23.49
CA ASP A 127 35.03 -30.60 -23.73
C ASP A 127 36.03 -31.72 -23.42
N TYR A 128 36.41 -32.46 -24.46
CA TYR A 128 37.55 -33.38 -24.55
C TYR A 128 38.21 -33.18 -25.92
#